data_AF-A0AAE1BZU5-F1
#
_entry.id   AF-A0AAE1BZU5-F1
#
_cell.length_a   1.000
_cell.length_b   1.000
_cell.length_c   1.000
_cell.angle_alpha   90.00
_cell.angle_beta   90.00
_cell.angle_gamma   90.00
#
_symmetry.space_group_name_H-M   'P 1'
#
loop_
_entity.id
_entity.type
_entity.pdbx_description
1 polymer ?
#
loop_
_entity_poly.entity_id
_entity_poly.type
_entity_poly.pdbx_seq_one_letter_code
_entity_poly.pdbx_strand_id
1 'polypeptide(L)'
;MPPKPKITTKKKRVTLCVQQKLEVVRKLEKGISVVRITEEYGISKQSVSDIKKAKDKLKHYSASFCVDAVSSKSGKVKPRKYMRTGSNSQLDSAVMKWFVQMKSNGHLVRGVEILAAAKKLA
;
A
#
# COMPACT_ATOMS: atom_id res chain seq x y z
N MET A 1 18.14 -0.17 47.66
CA MET A 1 18.69 -0.63 46.36
C MET A 1 18.36 0.41 45.30
N PRO A 2 19.35 0.91 44.53
CA PRO A 2 19.04 1.78 43.40
C PRO A 2 18.29 0.99 42.31
N PRO A 3 17.30 1.59 41.63
CA PRO A 3 16.61 0.95 40.52
C PRO A 3 17.60 0.66 39.39
N LYS A 4 17.61 -0.59 38.90
CA LYS A 4 18.48 -1.00 37.80
C LYS A 4 18.24 -0.12 36.56
N PRO A 5 19.30 0.32 35.85
CA PRO A 5 19.16 1.13 34.66
C PRO A 5 18.35 0.39 33.59
N LYS A 6 17.24 0.98 33.14
CA LYS A 6 16.46 0.47 32.00
C LYS A 6 17.27 0.71 30.73
N ILE A 7 17.95 -0.32 30.23
CA ILE A 7 18.54 -0.31 28.88
C ILE A 7 17.38 -0.20 27.89
N THR A 8 17.14 1.00 27.36
CA THR A 8 16.12 1.26 26.34
C THR A 8 16.77 1.15 24.96
N THR A 9 16.99 -0.07 24.48
CA THR A 9 17.43 -0.29 23.10
C THR A 9 16.34 0.21 22.15
N LYS A 10 16.60 1.35 21.50
CA LYS A 10 15.68 1.95 20.53
C LYS A 10 15.46 0.98 19.37
N LYS A 11 14.27 0.38 19.30
CA LYS A 11 13.91 -0.51 18.18
C LYS A 11 13.97 0.28 16.87
N LYS A 12 14.67 -0.27 15.88
CA LYS A 12 14.71 0.30 14.52
C LYS A 12 13.29 0.32 13.94
N ARG A 13 12.90 1.43 13.31
CA ARG A 13 11.57 1.56 12.70
C ARG A 13 11.45 0.64 11.48
N VAL A 14 10.55 -0.34 11.56
CA VAL A 14 10.17 -1.20 10.42
C VAL A 14 8.89 -0.65 9.77
N THR A 15 8.86 -0.57 8.45
CA THR A 15 7.68 -0.13 7.69
C THR A 15 7.24 -1.24 6.74
N LEU A 16 6.07 -1.83 7.04
CA LEU A 16 5.44 -2.86 6.22
C LEU A 16 4.78 -2.27 4.97
N CYS A 17 4.76 -3.05 3.88
CA CYS A 17 3.97 -2.71 2.71
C CYS A 17 2.47 -2.94 2.93
N VAL A 18 1.63 -2.39 2.05
CA VAL A 18 0.17 -2.52 2.14
C VAL A 18 -0.25 -4.00 2.13
N GLN A 19 0.38 -4.83 1.29
CA GLN A 19 0.12 -6.28 1.24
C GLN A 19 0.47 -6.99 2.56
N GLN A 20 1.63 -6.69 3.14
CA GLN A 20 2.01 -7.24 4.45
C GLN A 20 1.06 -6.79 5.56
N LYS A 21 0.59 -5.54 5.53
CA LYS A 21 -0.42 -5.06 6.50
C LYS A 21 -1.75 -5.79 6.34
N LEU A 22 -2.18 -6.09 5.11
CA LEU A 22 -3.37 -6.91 4.86
C LEU A 22 -3.19 -8.35 5.36
N GLU A 23 -2.01 -8.93 5.21
CA GLU A 23 -1.70 -10.25 5.76
C GLU A 23 -1.75 -10.24 7.29
N VAL A 24 -1.19 -9.21 7.94
CA VAL A 24 -1.31 -9.00 9.39
C VAL A 24 -2.78 -8.92 9.82
N VAL A 25 -3.63 -8.20 9.07
CA VAL A 25 -5.08 -8.16 9.33
C VAL A 25 -5.71 -9.55 9.20
N ARG A 26 -5.41 -10.32 8.15
CA ARG A 26 -5.90 -11.70 7.99
C ARG A 26 -5.45 -12.60 9.14
N LYS A 27 -4.21 -12.48 9.60
CA LYS A 27 -3.66 -13.25 10.73
C LYS A 27 -4.35 -12.88 12.05
N LEU A 28 -4.65 -11.60 12.26
CA LEU A 28 -5.44 -11.14 13.42
C LEU A 28 -6.87 -11.66 13.40
N GLU A 29 -7.53 -11.68 12.22
CA GLU A 29 -8.89 -12.21 12.06
C GLU A 29 -8.94 -13.73 12.31
N LYS A 30 -7.87 -14.46 11.98
CA LYS A 30 -7.69 -15.89 12.31
C LYS A 30 -7.40 -16.18 13.80
N GLY A 31 -7.29 -15.15 14.64
CA GLY A 31 -7.01 -15.31 16.07
C GLY A 31 -5.54 -15.58 16.42
N ILE A 32 -4.59 -15.30 15.51
CA ILE A 32 -3.16 -15.45 15.81
C ILE A 32 -2.76 -14.41 16.87
N SER A 33 -2.00 -14.87 17.88
CA SER A 33 -1.50 -14.00 18.95
C SER A 33 -0.71 -12.82 18.40
N VAL A 34 -0.98 -11.63 18.96
CA VAL A 34 -0.25 -10.39 18.66
C VAL A 34 1.25 -10.55 18.87
N VAL A 35 1.67 -11.37 19.85
CA VAL A 35 3.09 -11.60 20.14
C VAL A 35 3.79 -12.29 18.95
N ARG A 36 3.18 -13.34 18.41
CA ARG A 36 3.71 -14.04 17.22
C ARG A 36 3.80 -13.12 16.01
N ILE A 37 2.79 -12.25 15.81
CA ILE A 37 2.80 -11.27 14.72
C ILE A 37 3.91 -10.24 14.92
N THR A 38 4.15 -9.78 16.15
CA THR A 38 5.23 -8.82 16.41
C THR A 38 6.61 -9.40 16.16
N GLU A 39 6.81 -10.69 16.47
CA GLU A 39 8.06 -11.40 16.23
C GLU A 39 8.28 -11.67 14.74
N GLU A 40 7.25 -12.18 14.05
CA GLU A 40 7.32 -12.52 12.63
C GLU A 40 7.61 -11.32 11.74
N TYR A 41 6.97 -10.18 12.00
CA TYR A 41 7.11 -8.97 11.17
C TYR A 41 8.09 -7.95 11.75
N GLY A 42 8.67 -8.20 12.93
CA GLY A 42 9.59 -7.28 13.60
C GLY A 42 8.98 -5.93 13.96
N ILE A 43 7.66 -5.89 14.22
CA ILE A 43 6.90 -4.66 14.52
C ILE A 43 6.54 -4.56 16.00
N SER A 44 6.23 -3.35 16.47
CA SER A 44 5.79 -3.13 17.85
C SER A 44 4.32 -3.53 18.03
N LYS A 45 3.93 -3.89 19.27
CA LYS A 45 2.51 -4.14 19.62
C LYS A 45 1.61 -2.94 19.26
N GLN A 46 2.13 -1.72 19.44
CA GLN A 46 1.43 -0.50 19.04
C GLN A 46 1.15 -0.49 17.54
N SER A 47 2.15 -0.81 16.72
CA SER A 47 2.00 -0.89 15.26
C SER A 47 0.97 -1.93 14.82
N VAL A 48 0.87 -3.07 15.52
CA VAL A 48 -0.18 -4.07 15.26
C VAL A 48 -1.57 -3.49 15.55
N SER A 49 -1.72 -2.77 16.67
CA SER A 49 -2.96 -2.08 17.02
C SER A 49 -3.35 -1.03 15.97
N ASP A 50 -2.40 -0.22 15.52
CA ASP A 50 -2.64 0.79 14.48
C ASP A 50 -3.04 0.15 13.15
N ILE A 51 -2.42 -0.98 12.77
CA ILE A 51 -2.81 -1.76 11.57
C ILE A 51 -4.24 -2.30 11.73
N LYS A 52 -4.60 -2.83 12.91
CA LYS A 52 -5.94 -3.32 13.20
C LYS A 52 -7.00 -2.22 13.06
N LYS A 53 -6.70 -1.01 13.58
CA LYS A 53 -7.58 0.17 13.43
C LYS A 53 -7.72 0.61 11.98
N ALA A 54 -6.65 0.46 11.19
CA ALA A 54 -6.64 0.82 9.77
C ALA A 54 -7.21 -0.26 8.83
N LYS A 55 -7.80 -1.36 9.35
CA LYS A 55 -8.24 -2.51 8.54
C LYS A 55 -9.17 -2.11 7.39
N ASP A 56 -10.17 -1.27 7.65
CA ASP A 56 -11.21 -0.96 6.67
C ASP A 56 -10.64 -0.06 5.57
N LYS A 57 -9.78 0.89 5.96
CA LYS A 57 -9.04 1.74 5.02
C LYS A 57 -8.10 0.91 4.14
N LEU A 58 -7.41 -0.07 4.71
CA LEU A 58 -6.52 -0.97 3.96
C LEU A 58 -7.29 -1.83 2.96
N LYS A 59 -8.44 -2.40 3.37
CA LYS A 59 -9.30 -3.21 2.48
C LYS A 59 -9.89 -2.36 1.35
N HIS A 60 -10.42 -1.18 1.67
CA HIS A 60 -10.94 -0.26 0.65
C HIS A 60 -9.85 0.16 -0.34
N TYR A 61 -8.65 0.48 0.15
CA TYR A 61 -7.53 0.85 -0.71
C TYR A 61 -7.05 -0.31 -1.60
N SER A 62 -7.01 -1.54 -1.06
CA SER A 62 -6.57 -2.68 -1.87
C SER A 62 -7.55 -3.01 -2.99
N ALA A 63 -8.86 -2.86 -2.73
CA ALA A 63 -9.91 -2.99 -3.73
C ALA A 63 -9.81 -1.91 -4.82
N SER A 64 -9.66 -0.64 -4.44
CA SER A 64 -9.62 0.49 -5.39
C SER A 64 -8.37 0.52 -6.27
N PHE A 65 -7.23 0.06 -5.75
CA PHE A 65 -5.93 0.12 -6.45
C PHE A 65 -5.38 -1.24 -6.87
N CYS A 66 -6.20 -2.30 -6.81
CA CYS A 66 -5.83 -3.68 -7.14
C CYS A 66 -4.49 -4.12 -6.51
N VAL A 67 -4.24 -3.75 -5.26
CA VAL A 67 -2.96 -4.04 -4.57
C VAL A 67 -2.78 -5.55 -4.33
N ASP A 68 -3.89 -6.29 -4.33
CA ASP A 68 -3.93 -7.75 -4.22
C ASP A 68 -3.68 -8.46 -5.56
N ALA A 69 -3.63 -7.74 -6.69
CA ALA A 69 -3.17 -8.31 -7.94
C ALA A 69 -1.69 -8.64 -7.79
N VAL A 70 -1.44 -9.92 -7.50
CA VAL A 70 -0.15 -10.60 -7.54
C VAL A 70 0.73 -9.92 -8.56
N SER A 71 1.83 -9.34 -8.07
CA SER A 71 2.99 -8.88 -8.82
C SER A 71 2.79 -9.06 -10.32
N SER A 72 2.42 -7.97 -11.02
CA SER A 72 2.23 -7.97 -12.47
C SER A 72 3.23 -8.94 -13.09
N LYS A 73 2.78 -9.88 -13.93
CA LYS A 73 3.55 -11.04 -14.49
C LYS A 73 4.99 -10.76 -14.97
N SER A 74 5.39 -9.49 -15.02
CA SER A 74 6.75 -8.99 -15.27
C SER A 74 7.67 -8.85 -14.05
N GLY A 75 7.23 -9.06 -12.79
CA GLY A 75 8.12 -9.01 -11.61
C GLY A 75 8.71 -7.63 -11.24
N LYS A 76 8.30 -6.56 -11.93
CA LYS A 76 8.92 -5.21 -11.82
C LYS A 76 8.21 -4.25 -10.86
N VAL A 77 7.07 -4.61 -10.29
CA VAL A 77 6.29 -3.69 -9.44
C VAL A 77 6.70 -3.87 -7.97
N LYS A 78 7.44 -2.90 -7.45
CA LYS A 78 7.80 -2.85 -6.01
C LYS A 78 6.53 -2.74 -5.17
N PRO A 79 6.41 -3.51 -4.07
CA PRO A 79 5.22 -3.46 -3.22
C PRO A 79 5.01 -2.06 -2.64
N ARG A 80 3.78 -1.54 -2.78
CA ARG A 80 3.42 -0.19 -2.34
C ARG A 80 3.44 -0.11 -0.81
N LYS A 81 4.22 0.83 -0.25
CA LYS A 81 4.36 1.02 1.20
C LYS A 81 3.30 1.94 1.83
N TYR A 82 2.92 2.97 1.10
CA TYR A 82 2.04 4.05 1.58
C TYR A 82 0.76 4.10 0.75
N MET A 83 -0.36 4.41 1.41
CA MET A 83 -1.67 4.61 0.77
C MET A 83 -1.78 6.03 0.18
N ARG A 84 -0.73 6.53 -0.47
CA ARG A 84 -0.75 7.88 -1.04
C ARG A 84 -1.59 7.86 -2.32
N THR A 85 -2.58 8.73 -2.36
CA THR A 85 -3.40 9.05 -3.54
C THR A 85 -2.95 10.37 -4.14
N GLY A 86 -3.14 10.54 -5.45
CA GLY A 86 -2.95 11.83 -6.11
C GLY A 86 -4.05 12.81 -5.68
N SER A 87 -3.77 14.12 -5.76
CA SER A 87 -4.75 15.16 -5.43
C SER A 87 -5.95 15.12 -6.37
N ASN A 88 -5.73 14.85 -7.65
CA ASN A 88 -6.75 14.89 -8.69
C ASN A 88 -7.12 13.49 -9.17
N SER A 89 -7.69 12.68 -8.27
CA SER A 89 -8.06 11.29 -8.58
C SER A 89 -9.03 11.15 -9.77
N GLN A 90 -9.90 12.15 -10.00
CA GLN A 90 -10.83 12.13 -11.13
C GLN A 90 -10.11 12.34 -12.46
N LEU A 91 -9.18 13.29 -12.53
CA LEU A 91 -8.33 13.53 -13.70
C LEU A 91 -7.47 12.31 -14.00
N ASP A 92 -6.81 11.74 -12.99
CA ASP A 92 -6.01 10.53 -13.12
C ASP A 92 -6.83 9.38 -13.73
N SER A 93 -8.08 9.23 -13.28
CA SER A 93 -9.00 8.21 -13.79
C SER A 93 -9.41 8.47 -15.25
N ALA A 94 -9.70 9.72 -15.60
CA ALA A 94 -10.07 10.11 -16.96
C ALA A 94 -8.91 9.88 -17.95
N VAL A 95 -7.70 10.31 -17.58
CA VAL A 95 -6.48 10.11 -18.37
C VAL A 95 -6.17 8.62 -18.53
N MET A 96 -6.31 7.83 -17.47
CA MET A 96 -6.08 6.38 -17.54
C MET A 96 -7.10 5.67 -18.46
N LYS A 97 -8.39 6.03 -18.38
CA LYS A 97 -9.42 5.51 -19.30
C LYS A 97 -9.11 5.85 -20.76
N TRP A 98 -8.77 7.11 -21.03
CA TRP A 98 -8.37 7.56 -22.36
C TRP A 98 -7.13 6.80 -22.87
N PHE A 99 -6.12 6.62 -22.02
CA PHE A 99 -4.90 5.89 -22.38
C PHE A 99 -5.20 4.42 -22.75
N VAL A 100 -6.03 3.75 -21.95
CA VAL A 100 -6.45 2.35 -22.22
C VAL A 100 -7.19 2.27 -23.56
N GLN A 101 -8.09 3.22 -23.84
CA GLN A 101 -8.82 3.30 -25.11
C GLN A 101 -7.88 3.53 -26.32
N MET A 102 -6.92 4.44 -26.18
CA MET A 102 -5.93 4.67 -27.24
C MET A 102 -5.08 3.43 -27.51
N LYS A 103 -4.69 2.70 -26.45
CA LYS A 103 -3.96 1.44 -26.59
C LYS A 103 -4.81 0.33 -27.22
N SER A 104 -6.09 0.21 -26.87
CA SER A 104 -6.98 -0.80 -27.48
C SER A 104 -7.18 -0.54 -28.98
N ASN A 105 -7.08 0.72 -29.40
CA ASN A 105 -7.17 1.13 -30.79
C ASN A 105 -5.82 1.01 -31.55
N GLY A 106 -4.78 0.44 -30.91
CA GLY A 106 -3.49 0.21 -31.54
C GLY A 106 -2.56 1.42 -31.61
N HIS A 107 -2.91 2.54 -30.98
CA HIS A 107 -2.04 3.72 -30.98
C HIS A 107 -0.88 3.57 -30.00
N LEU A 108 0.33 3.95 -30.46
CA LEU A 108 1.48 4.12 -29.59
C LEU A 108 1.39 5.48 -28.89
N VAL A 109 1.00 5.47 -27.62
CA VAL A 109 0.91 6.69 -26.80
C VAL A 109 2.22 6.91 -26.06
N ARG A 110 2.91 8.03 -26.31
CA ARG A 110 4.11 8.45 -25.57
C ARG A 110 3.71 9.41 -24.44
N GLY A 111 4.67 9.77 -23.59
CA GLY A 111 4.42 10.60 -22.41
C GLY A 111 3.88 12.00 -22.74
N VAL A 112 4.29 12.58 -23.87
CA VAL A 112 3.82 13.90 -24.31
C VAL A 112 2.35 13.90 -24.68
N GLU A 113 1.84 12.84 -25.31
CA GLU A 113 0.42 12.72 -25.62
C GLU A 113 -0.41 12.54 -24.35
N ILE A 114 0.09 11.82 -23.34
CA ILE A 114 -0.57 11.68 -22.03
C ILE A 114 -0.69 13.04 -21.34
N LEU A 115 0.38 13.84 -21.36
CA LEU A 115 0.35 15.19 -20.78
C LEU A 115 -0.64 16.10 -21.52
N ALA A 116 -0.66 16.03 -22.86
CA ALA A 116 -1.61 16.79 -23.66
C ALA A 116 -3.06 16.39 -23.37
N ALA A 117 -3.34 15.10 -23.21
CA ALA A 117 -4.66 14.60 -22.81
C ALA A 117 -5.04 15.08 -21.40
N ALA A 118 -4.11 15.03 -20.44
CA ALA A 118 -4.36 15.52 -19.09
C ALA A 118 -4.74 17.00 -19.07
N LYS A 119 -4.07 17.84 -19.86
CA LYS A 119 -4.41 19.27 -19.98
C LYS A 119 -5.79 19.52 -20.62
N LYS A 120 -6.26 18.61 -21.47
CA LYS A 120 -7.58 18.71 -22.12
C LYS A 120 -8.72 18.20 -21.23
N LEU A 121 -8.41 17.32 -20.28
CA LEU A 121 -9.37 16.67 -19.39
C LEU A 121 -9.43 17.33 -18.00
N ALA A 122 -8.53 18.27 -17.72
CA ALA A 122 -8.48 19.07 -16.48
C ALA A 122 -9.44 20.25 -16.57
#